data_AF-A0A518WRM9-F1
#
_entry.id   AF-A0A518WRM9-F1
#
_cell.length_a   1.000
_cell.length_b   1.000
_cell.length_c   1.000
_cell.angle_alpha   90.00
_cell.angle_beta   90.00
_cell.angle_gamma   90.00
#
_symmetry.space_group_name_H-M   'P 1'
#
loop_
_entity.id
_entity.type
_entity.pdbx_description
1 polymer ?
#
loop_
_entity_poly.entity_id
_entity_poly.type
_entity_poly.pdbx_seq_one_letter_code
_entity_poly.pdbx_strand_id
1 'polypeptide(L)'
;MLPRRSSRAAPLPAARTLPPSLAGDRSLPYPAISRELAELRHEIPGVHGCVLGGVDGLLITHNLQNEVDPNDLAALAATTFGLGRQVGMRLGQGDFQQSTVRNQGGYLSVYAVSEQALLAVIGTDAVNVARLHLHAPGVAGRIAALLTRVPTQA
;
A
#
# COMPACT_ATOMS: atom_id res chain seq x y z
N MET A 1 -4.10 -34.48 41.87
CA MET A 1 -3.01 -34.06 40.97
C MET A 1 -3.49 -34.21 39.53
N LEU A 2 -3.59 -33.11 38.77
CA LEU A 2 -3.90 -33.17 37.34
C LEU A 2 -2.61 -33.27 36.50
N PRO A 3 -2.58 -34.07 35.42
CA PRO A 3 -1.41 -34.17 34.56
C PRO A 3 -1.21 -32.90 33.73
N ARG A 4 -0.01 -32.32 33.78
CA ARG A 4 0.41 -31.18 32.95
C ARG A 4 0.42 -31.61 31.48
N ARG A 5 -0.44 -31.01 30.66
CA ARG A 5 -0.43 -31.14 29.20
C ARG A 5 0.84 -30.48 28.66
N SER A 6 1.81 -31.28 28.21
CA SER A 6 2.94 -30.79 27.43
C SER A 6 2.44 -30.41 26.04
N SER A 7 2.24 -29.13 25.78
CA SER A 7 1.99 -28.65 24.41
C SER A 7 3.27 -28.85 23.61
N ARG A 8 3.31 -29.85 22.74
CA ARG A 8 4.33 -29.96 21.70
C ARG A 8 4.18 -28.73 20.81
N ALA A 9 5.06 -27.75 20.96
CA ALA A 9 5.07 -26.55 20.13
C ALA A 9 5.12 -27.01 18.67
N ALA A 10 4.10 -26.64 17.89
CA ALA A 10 4.16 -26.83 16.45
C ALA A 10 5.43 -26.10 15.96
N PRO A 11 6.19 -26.68 15.01
CA PRO A 11 7.34 -25.99 14.44
C PRO A 11 6.87 -24.62 13.98
N LEU A 12 7.57 -23.56 14.41
CA LEU A 12 7.30 -22.21 13.93
C LEU A 12 7.28 -22.28 12.40
N PRO A 13 6.23 -21.75 11.72
CA PRO A 13 6.25 -21.67 10.27
C PRO A 13 7.56 -21.00 9.88
N ALA A 14 8.26 -21.59 8.90
CA ALA A 14 9.55 -21.08 8.42
C ALA A 14 9.43 -19.57 8.27
N ALA A 15 10.34 -18.82 8.90
CA ALA A 15 10.36 -17.37 8.83
C ALA A 15 10.30 -17.01 7.34
N ARG A 16 9.14 -16.48 6.89
CA ARG A 16 9.03 -15.98 5.53
C ARG A 16 10.10 -14.89 5.44
N THR A 17 11.08 -15.10 4.58
CA THR A 17 11.95 -14.02 4.12
C THR A 17 11.02 -12.95 3.57
N LEU A 18 10.82 -11.89 4.34
CA LEU A 18 10.12 -10.73 3.84
C LEU A 18 10.99 -10.20 2.71
N PRO A 19 10.40 -9.91 1.54
CA PRO A 19 11.16 -9.27 0.49
C PRO A 19 11.73 -7.95 1.05
N PRO A 20 12.95 -7.56 0.64
CA PRO A 20 13.63 -6.40 1.20
C PRO A 20 12.75 -5.14 1.05
N SER A 21 12.79 -4.25 2.04
CA SER A 21 12.04 -3.00 1.97
C SER A 21 12.49 -2.19 0.76
N LEU A 22 11.52 -1.63 0.03
CA LEU A 22 11.79 -0.68 -1.05
C LEU A 22 12.10 0.73 -0.51
N ALA A 23 11.82 0.98 0.77
CA ALA A 23 12.07 2.27 1.38
C ALA A 23 13.58 2.56 1.41
N GLY A 24 13.96 3.74 0.91
CA GLY A 24 15.36 4.16 0.84
C GLY A 24 16.17 3.53 -0.29
N ASP A 25 15.59 2.66 -1.13
CA ASP A 25 16.26 2.14 -2.33
C ASP A 25 16.46 3.29 -3.33
N ARG A 26 17.72 3.68 -3.53
CA ARG A 26 18.11 4.78 -4.42
C ARG A 26 18.13 4.40 -5.90
N SER A 27 18.00 3.11 -6.23
CA SER A 27 17.95 2.63 -7.61
C SER A 27 16.58 2.82 -8.27
N LEU A 28 15.54 3.07 -7.47
CA LEU A 28 14.18 3.28 -7.95
C LEU A 28 14.09 4.55 -8.81
N PRO A 29 13.30 4.53 -9.91
CA PRO A 29 13.14 5.68 -10.79
C PRO A 29 12.17 6.71 -10.19
N TYR A 30 12.56 7.36 -9.08
CA TYR A 30 11.73 8.35 -8.37
C TYR A 30 11.10 9.41 -9.26
N PRO A 31 11.79 10.01 -10.26
CA PRO A 31 11.16 11.00 -11.14
C PRO A 31 9.98 10.46 -11.96
N ALA A 32 10.04 9.19 -12.37
CA ALA A 32 8.95 8.53 -13.09
C ALA A 32 7.79 8.20 -12.14
N ILE A 33 8.10 7.68 -10.95
CA ILE A 33 7.09 7.39 -9.92
C ILE A 33 6.35 8.67 -9.51
N SER A 34 7.08 9.76 -9.23
CA SER A 34 6.48 11.04 -8.85
C SER A 34 5.58 11.62 -9.95
N ARG A 35 5.90 11.36 -11.23
CA ARG A 35 5.04 11.74 -12.35
C ARG A 35 3.72 10.99 -12.32
N GLU A 36 3.76 9.68 -12.15
CA GLU A 36 2.55 8.85 -12.04
C GLU A 36 1.65 9.29 -10.87
N LEU A 37 2.25 9.60 -9.71
CA LEU A 37 1.52 10.16 -8.57
C LEU A 37 0.90 11.52 -8.88
N ALA A 38 1.63 12.39 -9.58
CA ALA A 38 1.14 13.71 -9.96
C ALA A 38 0.02 13.64 -11.01
N GLU A 39 0.13 12.73 -11.97
CA GLU A 39 -0.92 12.47 -12.97
C GLU A 39 -2.21 12.00 -12.31
N LEU A 40 -2.15 11.05 -11.36
CA LEU A 40 -3.35 10.61 -10.64
C LEU A 40 -4.06 11.76 -9.93
N ARG A 41 -3.29 12.65 -9.29
CA ARG A 41 -3.83 13.83 -8.61
C ARG A 41 -4.45 14.84 -9.59
N HIS A 42 -3.88 14.96 -10.78
CA HIS A 42 -4.40 15.86 -11.82
C HIS A 42 -5.70 15.34 -12.45
N GLU A 43 -5.76 14.03 -12.73
CA GLU A 43 -6.90 13.37 -13.38
C GLU A 43 -8.15 13.28 -12.48
N ILE A 44 -7.95 13.28 -11.15
CA ILE A 44 -9.02 13.07 -10.17
C ILE A 44 -9.20 14.31 -9.29
N PRO A 45 -10.10 15.24 -9.67
CA PRO A 45 -10.48 16.36 -8.82
C PRO A 45 -10.91 15.89 -7.42
N GLY A 46 -10.38 16.57 -6.40
CA GLY A 46 -10.60 16.22 -5.00
C GLY A 46 -9.54 15.29 -4.41
N VAL A 47 -8.65 14.69 -5.21
CA VAL A 47 -7.42 14.07 -4.70
C VAL A 47 -6.42 15.18 -4.39
N HIS A 48 -5.91 15.20 -3.16
CA HIS A 48 -4.93 16.21 -2.73
C HIS A 48 -3.56 15.64 -2.33
N GLY A 49 -3.41 14.32 -2.35
CA GLY A 49 -2.13 13.70 -2.04
C GLY A 49 -2.14 12.19 -2.21
N CYS A 50 -0.98 11.66 -2.57
CA CYS A 50 -0.70 10.25 -2.68
C CYS A 50 0.58 9.91 -1.93
N VAL A 51 0.63 8.70 -1.37
CA VAL A 51 1.82 8.09 -0.75
C VAL A 51 2.05 6.74 -1.41
N LEU A 52 3.28 6.50 -1.84
CA LEU A 52 3.77 5.18 -2.16
C LEU A 52 4.51 4.66 -0.92
N GLY A 53 3.98 3.62 -0.29
CA GLY A 53 4.56 3.00 0.90
C GLY A 53 4.81 1.51 0.70
N GLY A 54 5.63 0.93 1.55
CA GLY A 54 5.83 -0.51 1.60
C GLY A 54 4.71 -1.22 2.35
N VAL A 55 4.57 -2.53 2.12
CA VAL A 55 3.71 -3.41 2.96
C VAL A 55 4.21 -3.53 4.40
N ASP A 56 5.42 -3.07 4.67
CA ASP A 56 6.06 -2.92 5.99
C ASP A 56 5.71 -1.60 6.69
N GLY A 57 5.00 -0.69 6.02
CA GLY A 57 4.62 0.62 6.55
C GLY A 57 5.68 1.70 6.37
N LEU A 58 6.79 1.42 5.68
CA LEU A 58 7.83 2.40 5.42
C LEU A 58 7.52 3.24 4.18
N LEU A 59 7.81 4.53 4.26
CA LEU A 59 7.61 5.47 3.17
C LEU A 59 8.63 5.21 2.03
N ILE A 60 8.13 5.09 0.79
CA ILE A 60 8.98 5.07 -0.41
C ILE A 60 9.05 6.48 -0.99
N THR A 61 7.91 7.08 -1.33
CA THR A 61 7.83 8.47 -1.81
C THR A 61 6.39 9.01 -1.70
N HIS A 62 6.20 10.31 -1.85
CA HIS A 62 4.89 10.94 -1.77
C HIS A 62 4.80 12.24 -2.59
N ASN A 63 3.58 12.71 -2.83
CA ASN A 63 3.31 14.03 -3.40
C ASN A 63 2.27 14.83 -2.59
N LEU A 64 2.16 14.53 -1.30
CA LEU A 64 1.30 15.25 -0.35
C LEU A 64 1.57 16.75 -0.38
N GLN A 65 0.49 17.53 -0.28
CA GLN A 65 0.53 19.00 -0.22
C GLN A 65 -0.02 19.55 1.10
N ASN A 66 -0.35 18.69 2.05
CA ASN A 66 -0.96 19.02 3.33
C ASN A 66 0.01 18.76 4.50
N GLU A 67 -0.42 19.08 5.72
CA GLU A 67 0.37 18.92 6.95
C GLU A 67 0.43 17.47 7.47
N VAL A 68 -0.12 16.50 6.73
CA VAL A 68 -0.12 15.11 7.18
C VAL A 68 1.26 14.50 6.98
N ASP A 69 1.78 13.82 8.01
CA ASP A 69 3.04 13.09 7.90
C ASP A 69 2.92 11.94 6.87
N PRO A 70 3.73 11.92 5.80
CA PRO A 70 3.71 10.85 4.83
C PRO A 70 4.10 9.48 5.42
N ASN A 71 4.91 9.44 6.48
CA ASN A 71 5.27 8.20 7.15
C ASN A 71 4.06 7.58 7.87
N ASP A 72 3.27 8.40 8.55
CA ASP A 72 2.04 7.94 9.20
C ASP A 72 1.05 7.36 8.18
N LEU A 73 0.92 7.99 7.03
CA LEU A 73 0.08 7.49 5.94
C LEU A 73 0.59 6.19 5.33
N ALA A 74 1.91 6.02 5.19
CA ALA A 74 2.49 4.75 4.76
C ALA A 74 2.16 3.63 5.76
N ALA A 75 2.28 3.91 7.06
CA ALA A 75 1.93 2.96 8.13
C ALA A 75 0.42 2.63 8.14
N LEU A 76 -0.45 3.63 7.97
CA LEU A 76 -1.91 3.43 7.84
C LEU A 76 -2.26 2.61 6.60
N ALA A 77 -1.57 2.82 5.48
CA ALA A 77 -1.73 2.04 4.27
C ALA A 77 -1.38 0.57 4.49
N ALA A 78 -0.21 0.30 5.09
CA ALA A 78 0.23 -1.05 5.44
C ALA A 78 -0.73 -1.73 6.43
N THR A 79 -1.26 -0.99 7.40
CA THR A 79 -2.26 -1.49 8.35
C THR A 79 -3.56 -1.87 7.64
N THR A 80 -4.04 -1.01 6.75
CA THR A 80 -5.25 -1.25 5.93
C THR A 80 -5.07 -2.48 5.04
N PHE A 81 -3.91 -2.61 4.39
CA PHE A 81 -3.53 -3.78 3.61
C PHE A 81 -3.51 -5.05 4.47
N GLY A 82 -2.89 -5.00 5.66
CA GLY A 82 -2.81 -6.14 6.57
C GLY A 82 -4.19 -6.66 6.99
N LEU A 83 -5.12 -5.76 7.32
CA LEU A 83 -6.51 -6.09 7.60
C LEU A 83 -7.19 -6.70 6.36
N GLY A 84 -7.11 -6.04 5.21
CA GLY A 84 -7.78 -6.48 3.99
C GLY A 84 -7.26 -7.83 3.49
N ARG A 85 -5.95 -8.08 3.59
CA ARG A 85 -5.35 -9.40 3.30
C ARG A 85 -5.89 -10.47 4.25
N GLN A 86 -6.03 -10.16 5.54
CA GLN A 86 -6.60 -11.09 6.49
C GLN A 86 -8.07 -11.41 6.16
N VAL A 87 -8.85 -10.41 5.76
CA VAL A 87 -10.25 -10.62 5.31
C VAL A 87 -10.28 -11.54 4.08
N GLY A 88 -9.48 -11.24 3.05
CA GLY A 88 -9.40 -12.06 1.84
C GLY A 88 -9.03 -13.51 2.11
N MET A 89 -8.03 -13.75 2.97
CA MET A 89 -7.63 -15.09 3.39
C MET A 89 -8.74 -15.81 4.18
N ARG A 90 -9.41 -15.13 5.11
CA ARG A 90 -10.45 -15.75 5.97
C ARG A 90 -11.73 -16.06 5.21
N LEU A 91 -12.06 -15.27 4.19
CA LEU A 91 -13.23 -15.47 3.33
C LEU A 91 -12.94 -16.31 2.07
N GLY A 92 -11.67 -16.65 1.81
CA GLY A 92 -11.28 -17.41 0.61
C GLY A 92 -11.42 -16.60 -0.69
N GLN A 93 -11.25 -15.28 -0.63
CA GLN A 93 -11.46 -14.35 -1.75
C GLN A 93 -10.17 -13.96 -2.50
N GLY A 94 -9.03 -14.53 -2.09
CA GLY A 94 -7.73 -14.27 -2.71
C GLY A 94 -7.03 -13.02 -2.17
N ASP A 95 -6.18 -12.44 -3.01
CA ASP A 95 -5.27 -11.36 -2.63
C ASP A 95 -5.96 -9.99 -2.53
N PHE A 96 -5.46 -9.17 -1.62
CA PHE A 96 -5.92 -7.80 -1.45
C PHE A 96 -5.71 -7.00 -2.74
N GLN A 97 -6.79 -6.40 -3.25
CA GLN A 97 -6.73 -5.50 -4.41
C GLN A 97 -6.74 -4.04 -3.95
N GLN A 98 -7.73 -3.68 -3.14
CA GLN A 98 -7.91 -2.30 -2.66
C GLN A 98 -8.82 -2.25 -1.42
N SER A 99 -8.78 -1.13 -0.71
CA SER A 99 -9.72 -0.78 0.36
C SER A 99 -9.95 0.73 0.40
N THR A 100 -11.08 1.16 0.94
CA THR A 100 -11.41 2.58 1.10
C THR A 100 -12.07 2.84 2.43
N VAL A 101 -11.54 3.82 3.14
CA VAL A 101 -12.09 4.35 4.38
C VAL A 101 -12.70 5.71 4.08
N ARG A 102 -14.00 5.85 4.32
CA ARG A 102 -14.72 7.12 4.26
C ARG A 102 -14.83 7.69 5.67
N ASN A 103 -14.34 8.91 5.84
CA ASN A 103 -14.53 9.72 7.03
C ASN A 103 -15.45 10.90 6.68
N GLN A 104 -15.89 11.66 7.70
CA GLN A 104 -16.74 12.82 7.51
C GLN A 104 -16.14 13.84 6.52
N GLY A 105 -14.83 14.07 6.59
CA GLY A 105 -14.13 15.08 5.78
C GLY A 105 -13.39 14.55 4.55
N GLY A 106 -13.47 13.26 4.23
CA GLY A 106 -12.73 12.73 3.09
C GLY A 106 -12.53 11.23 3.09
N TYR A 107 -11.61 10.80 2.23
CA TYR A 107 -11.36 9.40 1.91
C TYR A 107 -9.88 9.07 1.99
N LEU A 108 -9.58 7.87 2.50
CA LEU A 108 -8.31 7.18 2.29
C LEU A 108 -8.60 5.94 1.45
N SER A 109 -8.00 5.85 0.27
CA SER A 109 -8.05 4.65 -0.57
C SER A 109 -6.67 4.03 -0.67
N VAL A 110 -6.56 2.73 -0.45
CA VAL A 110 -5.30 1.98 -0.49
C VAL A 110 -5.40 0.92 -1.57
N TYR A 111 -4.41 0.85 -2.45
CA TYR A 111 -4.34 -0.07 -3.58
C TYR A 111 -3.06 -0.90 -3.50
N ALA A 112 -3.15 -2.19 -3.78
CA ALA A 112 -1.95 -3.00 -4.01
C ALA A 112 -1.24 -2.53 -5.29
N VAL A 113 0.07 -2.32 -5.20
CA VAL A 113 0.93 -1.99 -6.35
C VAL A 113 1.75 -3.21 -6.75
N SER A 114 2.41 -3.83 -5.77
CA SER A 114 3.18 -5.07 -5.93
C SER A 114 3.12 -5.86 -4.62
N GLU A 115 3.85 -6.98 -4.54
CA GLU A 115 4.00 -7.74 -3.28
C GLU A 115 4.67 -6.93 -2.16
N GLN A 116 5.39 -5.86 -2.52
CA GLN A 116 6.17 -5.03 -1.59
C GLN A 116 5.61 -3.61 -1.42
N ALA A 117 4.75 -3.13 -2.33
CA ALA A 117 4.36 -1.73 -2.38
C ALA A 117 2.84 -1.51 -2.41
N LEU A 118 2.43 -0.39 -1.84
CA LEU A 118 1.05 0.07 -1.69
C LEU A 118 0.94 1.53 -2.14
N LEU A 119 -0.12 1.85 -2.86
CA LEU A 119 -0.49 3.22 -3.22
C LEU A 119 -1.64 3.66 -2.30
N ALA A 120 -1.37 4.64 -1.45
CA ALA A 120 -2.40 5.32 -0.67
C ALA A 120 -2.75 6.66 -1.33
N VAL A 121 -4.05 6.92 -1.46
CA VAL A 121 -4.59 8.13 -2.06
C VAL A 121 -5.55 8.77 -1.08
N ILE A 122 -5.35 10.05 -0.83
CA ILE A 122 -6.21 10.85 0.04
C ILE A 122 -7.02 11.81 -0.81
N GLY A 123 -8.31 11.87 -0.54
CA GLY A 123 -9.21 12.81 -1.19
C GLY A 123 -10.11 13.50 -0.19
N THR A 124 -10.59 14.68 -0.59
CA THR A 124 -11.66 15.43 0.08
C THR A 124 -12.98 14.65 0.04
N ASP A 125 -13.97 15.06 0.82
CA ASP A 125 -15.32 14.52 0.80
C ASP A 125 -16.03 14.65 -0.57
N ALA A 126 -15.62 15.63 -1.38
CA ALA A 126 -16.10 15.87 -2.74
C ALA A 126 -15.42 14.99 -3.82
N VAL A 127 -14.45 14.14 -3.47
CA VAL A 127 -13.74 13.31 -4.46
C VAL A 127 -14.71 12.33 -5.12
N ASN A 128 -14.60 12.17 -6.44
CA ASN A 128 -15.33 11.12 -7.13
C ASN A 128 -14.64 9.77 -6.93
N VAL A 129 -15.02 9.06 -5.87
CA VAL A 129 -14.44 7.76 -5.47
C VAL A 129 -14.61 6.70 -6.57
N ALA A 130 -15.73 6.70 -7.29
CA ALA A 130 -15.93 5.77 -8.40
C ALA A 130 -14.91 6.02 -9.52
N ARG A 131 -14.68 7.28 -9.91
CA ARG A 131 -13.63 7.64 -10.88
C ARG A 131 -12.25 7.30 -10.34
N LEU A 132 -11.98 7.55 -9.05
CA LEU A 132 -10.71 7.17 -8.44
C LEU A 132 -10.45 5.67 -8.59
N HIS A 133 -11.43 4.81 -8.30
CA HIS A 133 -11.30 3.36 -8.45
C HIS A 133 -11.16 2.88 -9.90
N LEU A 134 -11.62 3.65 -10.89
CA LEU A 134 -11.41 3.33 -12.30
C LEU A 134 -9.97 3.66 -12.75
N HIS A 135 -9.37 4.72 -12.22
CA HIS A 135 -8.07 5.22 -12.68
C HIS A 135 -6.87 4.71 -11.85
N ALA A 136 -7.02 4.64 -10.52
CA ALA A 136 -5.93 4.30 -9.61
C ALA A 136 -5.31 2.92 -9.86
N PRO A 137 -6.06 1.84 -10.21
CA PRO A 137 -5.45 0.56 -10.56
C PRO A 137 -4.51 0.63 -11.77
N GLY A 138 -4.83 1.47 -12.77
CA GLY A 138 -3.98 1.68 -13.93
C GLY A 138 -2.67 2.38 -13.58
N VAL A 139 -2.74 3.40 -12.70
CA VAL A 139 -1.55 4.08 -12.15
C VAL A 139 -0.71 3.12 -11.32
N ALA A 140 -1.35 2.33 -10.43
CA ALA A 140 -0.67 1.32 -9.63
C ALA A 140 0.07 0.29 -10.51
N GLY A 141 -0.54 -0.17 -11.60
CA GLY A 141 0.12 -1.06 -12.57
C GLY A 141 1.35 -0.45 -13.26
N ARG A 142 1.30 0.84 -13.62
CA ARG A 142 2.47 1.55 -14.19
C ARG A 142 3.58 1.72 -13.17
N ILE A 143 3.25 2.07 -11.93
CA ILE A 143 4.22 2.14 -10.83
C ILE A 143 4.82 0.76 -10.58
N ALA A 144 4.03 -0.32 -10.57
CA ALA A 144 4.52 -1.68 -10.40
C ALA A 144 5.59 -2.04 -11.45
N ALA A 145 5.34 -1.71 -12.72
CA ALA A 145 6.31 -1.92 -13.80
C ALA A 145 7.61 -1.12 -13.62
N LEU A 146 7.55 0.06 -12.97
CA LEU A 146 8.73 0.85 -12.61
C LEU A 146 9.52 0.20 -11.47
N LEU A 147 8.85 -0.46 -10.52
CA LEU A 147 9.50 -1.16 -9.39
C LEU A 147 10.20 -2.45 -9.82
N THR A 148 9.66 -3.19 -10.81
CA THR A 148 10.26 -4.46 -11.29
C THR A 148 11.58 -4.27 -12.06
N ARG A 149 11.91 -3.04 -12.48
CA ARG A 149 13.13 -2.76 -13.27
C ARG A 149 14.43 -2.71 -12.45
N VAL A 150 14.42 -3.16 -11.19
CA VAL A 150 15.63 -3.38 -10.40
C VAL A 150 15.97 -4.87 -10.39
N PRO A 151 16.94 -5.35 -11.17
CA PRO A 151 17.50 -6.67 -10.94
C PRO A 151 18.26 -6.61 -9.62
N THR A 152 17.74 -7.25 -8.58
CA THR A 152 18.55 -7.66 -7.42
C THR A 152 19.63 -8.58 -7.98
N GLN A 153 20.87 -8.09 -8.08
CA GLN A 153 22.01 -8.92 -8.43
C GLN A 153 22.17 -9.99 -7.33
N ALA A 154 22.15 -11.25 -7.77
CA ALA A 154 22.44 -12.44 -6.99
C ALA A 154 23.93 -12.53 -6.64
#